data_AF-A0A7C4UQC5-F1
#
_entry.id   AF-A0A7C4UQC5-F1
#
_cell.length_a   1.000
_cell.length_b   1.000
_cell.length_c   1.000
_cell.angle_alpha   90.00
_cell.angle_beta   90.00
_cell.angle_gamma   90.00
#
_symmetry.space_group_name_H-M   'P 1'
#
loop_
_entity.id
_entity.type
_entity.pdbx_description
1 polymer ?
#
loop_
_entity_poly.entity_id
_entity_poly.type
_entity_poly.pdbx_seq_one_letter_code
_entity_poly.pdbx_strand_id
1 'polypeptide(L)'
;MSEKKSKKVPLRKEVPPEFTWDLSPVFKNDEEWEKAYKKLERQIPQIVEFKGKLSNSPETLRKCLDLSNKLEQLIERLSVYANLKFTE
;
A
#
# COMPACT_ATOMS: atom_id res chain seq x y z
N MET A 1 42.74 10.39 30.67
CA MET A 1 42.33 10.48 29.26
C MET A 1 41.27 9.41 29.03
N SER A 2 40.00 9.79 28.95
CA SER A 2 38.92 8.83 28.67
C SER A 2 38.41 9.14 27.27
N GLU A 3 38.76 8.28 26.32
CA GLU A 3 38.38 8.42 24.92
C GLU A 3 36.85 8.33 24.81
N LYS A 4 36.21 9.46 24.47
CA LYS A 4 34.82 9.49 24.02
C LYS A 4 34.74 8.70 22.71
N LYS A 5 34.41 7.41 22.77
CA LYS A 5 33.96 6.66 21.60
C LYS A 5 32.77 7.40 21.00
N SER A 6 32.96 7.96 19.81
CA SER A 6 31.90 8.57 19.01
C SER A 6 30.79 7.53 18.82
N LYS A 7 29.59 7.79 19.37
CA LYS A 7 28.41 6.96 19.13
C LYS A 7 28.02 7.16 17.67
N LYS A 8 28.43 6.23 16.80
CA LYS A 8 27.97 6.20 15.40
C LYS A 8 26.48 5.89 15.38
N VAL A 9 25.74 6.63 14.55
CA VAL A 9 24.34 6.33 14.25
C VAL A 9 24.31 5.01 13.47
N PRO A 10 23.53 4.00 13.89
CA PRO A 10 23.45 2.72 13.19
C PRO A 10 22.83 2.89 11.81
N LEU A 11 23.24 2.07 10.85
CA LEU A 11 22.55 1.94 9.57
C LEU A 11 21.21 1.23 9.78
N ARG A 12 20.23 1.48 8.91
CA ARG A 12 18.90 0.86 9.03
C ARG A 12 18.95 -0.67 9.11
N LYS A 13 19.79 -1.29 8.28
CA LYS A 13 20.02 -2.74 8.26
C LYS A 13 20.65 -3.31 9.55
N GLU A 14 21.17 -2.46 10.42
CA GLU A 14 21.80 -2.84 11.70
C GLU A 14 20.83 -2.69 12.88
N VAL A 15 19.62 -2.17 12.66
CA VAL A 15 18.58 -2.05 13.67
C VAL A 15 17.93 -3.42 13.92
N PRO A 16 17.84 -3.90 15.18
CA PRO A 16 17.20 -5.17 15.49
C PRO A 16 15.72 -5.19 15.06
N PRO A 17 15.20 -6.32 14.53
CA PRO A 17 13.83 -6.42 14.02
C PRO A 17 12.74 -6.02 15.03
N GLU A 18 12.96 -6.23 16.32
CA GLU A 18 12.05 -5.85 17.41
C GLU A 18 11.82 -4.32 17.52
N PHE A 19 12.72 -3.52 16.94
CA PHE A 19 12.59 -2.07 16.82
C PHE A 19 12.15 -1.64 15.41
N THR A 20 11.67 -2.57 14.59
CA THR A 20 11.18 -2.34 13.24
C THR A 20 9.69 -2.63 13.14
N TRP A 21 9.04 -2.06 12.12
CA TRP A 21 7.62 -2.31 11.88
C TRP A 21 7.46 -3.73 11.30
N ASP A 22 6.57 -4.54 11.89
CA ASP A 22 6.15 -5.79 11.26
C ASP A 22 5.06 -5.51 10.21
N LEU A 23 5.46 -5.62 8.94
CA LEU A 23 4.57 -5.36 7.80
C LEU A 23 3.89 -6.63 7.27
N SER A 24 4.22 -7.80 7.82
CA SER A 24 3.64 -9.09 7.43
C SER A 24 2.10 -9.15 7.51
N PRO A 25 1.41 -8.40 8.42
CA PRO A 25 -0.06 -8.34 8.43
C PRO A 25 -0.66 -7.59 7.23
N VAL A 26 0.09 -6.68 6.60
CA VAL A 26 -0.37 -5.92 5.42
C VAL A 26 -0.13 -6.75 4.16
N PHE A 27 1.13 -7.17 3.96
CA PHE A 27 1.57 -8.12 2.94
C PHE A 27 2.69 -9.00 3.50
N LYS A 28 2.64 -10.29 3.21
CA LYS A 28 3.62 -11.28 3.69
C LYS A 28 5.05 -10.95 3.26
N ASN A 29 5.21 -10.44 2.04
CA ASN A 29 6.48 -10.07 1.42
C ASN A 29 6.24 -9.15 0.21
N ASP A 30 7.34 -8.67 -0.37
CA ASP A 30 7.32 -7.80 -1.55
C ASP A 30 6.68 -8.47 -2.77
N GLU A 31 6.78 -9.80 -2.91
CA GLU A 31 6.18 -10.54 -4.02
C GLU A 31 4.64 -10.51 -3.97
N GLU A 32 4.05 -10.67 -2.78
CA GLU A 32 2.61 -10.56 -2.59
C GLU A 32 2.11 -9.13 -2.78
N TRP A 33 2.91 -8.13 -2.37
CA TRP A 33 2.64 -6.72 -2.65
C TRP A 33 2.65 -6.45 -4.16
N GLU A 34 3.65 -6.93 -4.90
CA GLU A 34 3.79 -6.75 -6.35
C GLU A 34 2.63 -7.41 -7.13
N LYS A 35 2.19 -8.60 -6.69
CA LYS A 35 0.99 -9.25 -7.26
C LYS A 35 -0.27 -8.41 -7.05
N ALA A 36 -0.44 -7.84 -5.86
CA ALA A 36 -1.57 -6.97 -5.55
C ALA A 36 -1.52 -5.66 -6.36
N TYR A 37 -0.33 -5.10 -6.57
CA TYR A 37 -0.11 -3.93 -7.43
C TYR A 37 -0.51 -4.22 -8.88
N LYS A 38 -0.03 -5.32 -9.47
CA LYS A 38 -0.40 -5.73 -10.84
C LYS A 38 -1.90 -6.02 -10.98
N LYS A 39 -2.53 -6.53 -9.92
CA LYS A 39 -3.99 -6.71 -9.90
C LYS A 39 -4.71 -5.36 -9.95
N LEU A 40 -4.27 -4.38 -9.14
CA LEU A 40 -4.84 -3.04 -9.13
C LEU A 40 -4.69 -2.37 -10.51
N GLU A 41 -3.50 -2.45 -11.11
CA GLU A 41 -3.21 -1.87 -12.44
C GLU A 41 -4.19 -2.38 -13.52
N ARG A 42 -4.53 -3.67 -13.48
CA ARG A 42 -5.50 -4.27 -14.40
C ARG A 42 -6.96 -3.88 -14.11
N GLN A 43 -7.29 -3.59 -12.86
CA GLN A 43 -8.67 -3.30 -12.44
C GLN A 43 -9.03 -1.81 -12.52
N ILE A 44 -8.06 -0.91 -12.29
CA ILE A 44 -8.27 0.55 -12.35
C ILE A 44 -9.02 1.00 -13.61
N PRO A 45 -8.67 0.54 -14.84
CA PRO A 45 -9.34 0.98 -16.06
C PRO A 45 -10.85 0.70 -16.11
N GLN A 46 -11.34 -0.28 -15.33
CA GLN A 46 -12.77 -0.63 -15.28
C GLN A 46 -13.64 0.53 -14.78
N ILE A 47 -13.09 1.45 -13.98
CA ILE A 47 -13.83 2.63 -13.51
C ILE A 47 -14.29 3.52 -14.66
N VAL A 48 -13.55 3.53 -15.79
CA VAL A 48 -13.85 4.34 -16.97
C VAL A 48 -15.16 3.90 -17.62
N GLU A 49 -15.56 2.63 -17.46
CA GLU A 49 -16.79 2.11 -18.04
C GLU A 49 -18.06 2.82 -17.53
N PHE A 50 -17.98 3.47 -16.36
CA PHE A 50 -19.08 4.21 -15.73
C PHE A 50 -19.17 5.68 -16.18
N LYS A 51 -18.18 6.19 -16.91
CA LYS A 51 -18.14 7.60 -17.36
C LYS A 51 -19.38 7.93 -18.20
N GLY A 52 -20.12 8.95 -17.78
CA GLY A 52 -21.35 9.39 -18.46
C GLY A 52 -22.56 8.48 -18.28
N LYS A 53 -22.47 7.42 -17.46
CA LYS A 53 -23.55 6.45 -17.24
C LYS A 53 -24.15 6.48 -15.82
N LEU A 54 -23.61 7.29 -14.92
CA LEU A 54 -24.01 7.31 -13.50
C LEU A 54 -25.47 7.68 -13.29
N SER A 55 -26.04 8.51 -14.17
CA SER A 55 -27.45 8.92 -14.13
C SER A 55 -28.41 7.92 -14.75
N ASN A 56 -27.91 6.85 -15.39
CA ASN A 56 -28.77 5.91 -16.10
C ASN A 56 -29.68 5.12 -15.15
N SER A 57 -29.17 4.77 -13.96
CA SER A 57 -29.98 4.13 -12.92
C SER A 57 -29.28 4.10 -11.55
N PRO A 58 -30.02 3.96 -10.44
CA PRO A 58 -29.44 3.75 -9.10
C PRO A 58 -28.51 2.53 -9.02
N GLU A 59 -28.80 1.46 -9.77
CA GLU A 59 -27.97 0.25 -9.82
C GLU A 59 -26.62 0.54 -10.49
N THR A 60 -26.60 1.40 -11.50
CA THR A 60 -25.36 1.79 -12.19
C THR A 60 -24.47 2.60 -11.26
N LEU A 61 -25.05 3.54 -10.51
CA LEU A 61 -24.34 4.29 -9.47
C LEU A 61 -23.78 3.37 -8.39
N ARG A 62 -24.61 2.46 -7.86
CA ARG A 62 -24.18 1.49 -6.83
C ARG A 62 -22.99 0.66 -7.30
N LYS A 63 -23.03 0.11 -8.51
CA LYS A 63 -21.92 -0.68 -9.08
C LYS A 63 -20.63 0.14 -9.19
N CYS A 64 -20.73 1.42 -9.58
CA CYS A 64 -19.57 2.31 -9.65
C CYS A 64 -18.96 2.54 -8.26
N LEU A 65 -19.79 2.82 -7.24
CA LEU A 65 -19.34 3.04 -5.87
C LEU A 65 -18.72 1.77 -5.27
N ASP A 66 -19.34 0.61 -5.51
CA ASP A 66 -18.81 -0.68 -5.06
C ASP A 66 -17.43 -0.97 -5.68
N LEU A 67 -17.23 -0.61 -6.95
CA LEU A 67 -15.92 -0.74 -7.60
C LEU A 67 -14.90 0.26 -7.02
N SER A 68 -15.28 1.54 -6.87
CA SER A 68 -14.42 2.58 -6.28
C SER A 68 -13.91 2.16 -4.90
N ASN A 69 -14.82 1.78 -4.01
CA ASN A 69 -14.47 1.36 -2.64
C ASN A 69 -13.49 0.18 -2.63
N LYS A 70 -13.69 -0.80 -3.51
CA LYS A 70 -12.77 -1.96 -3.62
C LYS A 70 -11.38 -1.55 -4.11
N LEU A 71 -11.30 -0.64 -5.08
CA LEU A 71 -10.03 -0.13 -5.59
C LEU A 71 -9.33 0.71 -4.54
N GLU A 72 -10.05 1.60 -3.84
CA GLU A 72 -9.51 2.46 -2.78
C GLU A 72 -8.94 1.65 -1.63
N GLN A 73 -9.64 0.60 -1.16
CA GLN A 73 -9.12 -0.30 -0.13
C GLN A 73 -7.81 -0.99 -0.55
N LEU A 74 -7.69 -1.37 -1.83
CA LEU A 74 -6.47 -1.98 -2.34
C LEU A 74 -5.34 -0.97 -2.47
N ILE A 75 -5.64 0.25 -2.96
CA ILE A 75 -4.71 1.37 -3.06
C ILE A 75 -4.16 1.74 -1.67
N GLU A 76 -5.03 1.85 -0.67
CA GLU A 76 -4.63 2.20 0.70
C GLU A 76 -3.64 1.18 1.25
N ARG A 77 -3.94 -0.12 1.15
CA ARG A 77 -3.04 -1.18 1.62
C ARG A 77 -1.68 -1.16 0.92
N LEU A 78 -1.68 -1.02 -0.41
CA LEU A 78 -0.45 -0.93 -1.20
C LEU A 78 0.38 0.29 -0.78
N SER A 79 -0.29 1.43 -0.59
CA SER A 79 0.33 2.70 -0.22
C SER A 79 0.92 2.66 1.18
N VAL A 80 0.18 2.14 2.17
CA VAL A 80 0.65 2.01 3.55
C VAL A 80 1.90 1.14 3.61
N TYR A 81 1.89 -0.01 2.95
CA TYR A 81 3.07 -0.90 2.90
C TYR A 81 4.29 -0.19 2.31
N ALA A 82 4.13 0.43 1.14
CA ALA A 82 5.21 1.13 0.45
C ALA A 82 5.74 2.32 1.25
N ASN A 83 4.86 3.11 1.88
CA ASN A 83 5.28 4.23 2.71
C ASN A 83 6.06 3.76 3.94
N LEU A 84 5.56 2.75 4.66
CA LEU A 84 6.26 2.23 5.84
C LEU A 84 7.62 1.63 5.46
N LYS A 85 7.69 0.87 4.35
CA LYS A 85 8.94 0.36 3.77
C LYS A 85 9.93 1.45 3.36
N PHE A 86 9.43 2.59 2.89
CA PHE A 86 10.27 3.71 2.47
C PHE A 86 10.79 4.51 3.67
N THR A 87 9.97 4.68 4.71
CA THR A 87 10.30 5.48 5.89
C THR A 87 11.04 4.72 6.98
N GLU A 88 11.12 3.39 6.88
CA GLU A 88 11.74 2.57 7.92
C GLU A 88 13.26 2.81 8.04
#